data_AF-A0A7S4CDL8-F1
#
_entry.id   AF-A0A7S4CDL8-F1
#
_cell.length_a   1.000
_cell.length_b   1.000
_cell.length_c   1.000
_cell.angle_alpha   90.00
_cell.angle_beta   90.00
_cell.angle_gamma   90.00
#
_symmetry.space_group_name_H-M   'P 1'
#
loop_
_entity.id
_entity.type
_entity.pdbx_description
1 polymer ?
#
loop_
_entity_poly.entity_id
_entity_poly.type
_entity_poly.pdbx_seq_one_letter_code
_entity_poly.pdbx_strand_id
1 'polypeptide(L)'
;FFSASRMSLDEKIRLQVAHYFSPQNLQRDKYLVLLMDDDGYVPLDQVAAFNKMKELTVDLELICSALRSSAAVELTADETKVRQAGATGRPILAPTPPAEADLPCKYYCAGYCRYGHSCTLSHKPREGAAIEAQWLMKSYRTPPRSPAIAQPFPLYFVLDLEGKEEIIELPVLALRSADMQVIGRFHRWVRPVHLFEDVKGGHHNLQSNAIPFVQALPELMDWVLKMEESCGHPSAFVTCGNWDIKSQIPRQCKLSKIDLPSALYQWVNLKDIFNEFHQPRKPVRGMKGMLGRLQLKLDGMHHLGMDDVDNIAKCAIKLMQQGASLHITGKLAQ
;
A
#
# COMPACT_ATOMS: atom_id res chain seq x y z
N PHE A 1 35.79 -20.15 -22.24
CA PHE A 1 35.30 -18.81 -21.85
C PHE A 1 34.17 -18.42 -22.80
N PHE A 2 32.92 -18.67 -22.42
CA PHE A 2 31.77 -18.13 -23.15
C PHE A 2 31.59 -16.67 -22.71
N SER A 3 31.84 -15.74 -23.63
CA SER A 3 31.55 -14.32 -23.42
C SER A 3 30.04 -14.15 -23.31
N ALA A 4 29.55 -13.76 -22.14
CA ALA A 4 28.19 -13.28 -21.97
C ALA A 4 28.08 -11.96 -22.75
N SER A 5 27.43 -11.99 -23.91
CA SER A 5 27.13 -10.79 -24.69
C SER A 5 26.45 -9.75 -23.78
N ARG A 6 27.08 -8.57 -23.66
CA ARG A 6 26.56 -7.45 -22.88
C ARG A 6 25.41 -6.86 -23.70
N MET A 7 24.18 -7.21 -23.32
CA MET A 7 22.97 -6.77 -24.04
C MET A 7 22.96 -5.25 -24.22
N SER A 8 22.62 -4.80 -25.42
CA SER A 8 22.51 -3.38 -25.75
C SER A 8 21.35 -2.73 -25.01
N LEU A 9 21.34 -1.39 -24.94
CA LEU A 9 20.23 -0.66 -24.33
C LEU A 9 18.92 -0.91 -25.08
N ASP A 10 18.96 -0.91 -26.42
CA ASP A 10 17.80 -1.20 -27.27
C ASP A 10 17.23 -2.60 -27.02
N GLU A 11 18.10 -3.61 -26.84
CA GLU A 11 17.67 -4.96 -26.50
C GLU A 11 16.97 -5.01 -25.13
N LYS A 12 17.49 -4.28 -24.14
CA LYS A 12 16.87 -4.19 -22.82
C LYS A 12 15.51 -3.49 -22.87
N ILE A 13 15.40 -2.40 -23.63
CA ILE A 13 14.13 -1.70 -23.86
C ILE A 13 13.11 -2.64 -24.51
N ARG A 14 13.48 -3.31 -25.61
CA ARG A 14 12.61 -4.26 -26.30
C ARG A 14 12.12 -5.36 -25.39
N LEU A 15 13.00 -5.99 -24.63
CA LEU A 15 12.62 -7.08 -23.72
C LEU A 15 11.75 -6.59 -22.57
N GLN A 16 12.02 -5.40 -22.05
CA GLN A 16 11.22 -4.83 -20.97
C GLN A 16 9.80 -4.50 -21.44
N VAL A 17 9.65 -3.89 -22.61
CA VAL A 17 8.33 -3.59 -23.20
C VAL A 17 7.62 -4.87 -23.64
N ALA A 18 8.32 -5.81 -24.27
CA ALA A 18 7.75 -7.11 -24.64
C ALA A 18 7.23 -7.88 -23.41
N HIS A 19 7.91 -7.78 -22.26
CA HIS A 19 7.43 -8.36 -21.02
C HIS A 19 6.12 -7.72 -20.55
N TYR A 20 6.01 -6.38 -20.59
CA TYR A 20 4.78 -5.68 -20.23
C TYR A 20 3.58 -6.14 -21.08
N PHE A 21 3.77 -6.20 -22.40
CA PHE A 21 2.73 -6.59 -23.34
C PHE A 21 2.63 -8.12 -23.57
N SER A 22 3.31 -8.94 -22.75
CA SER A 22 3.19 -10.38 -22.84
C SER A 22 1.79 -10.85 -22.40
N PRO A 23 1.21 -11.90 -23.02
CA PRO A 23 -0.12 -12.40 -22.66
C PRO A 23 -0.27 -12.69 -21.16
N GLN A 24 0.77 -13.26 -20.55
CA GLN A 24 0.78 -13.61 -19.14
C GLN A 24 0.78 -12.37 -18.23
N ASN A 25 1.48 -11.30 -18.64
CA ASN A 25 1.45 -10.05 -17.89
C ASN A 25 0.11 -9.35 -18.06
N LEU A 26 -0.43 -9.26 -19.28
CA LEU A 26 -1.72 -8.60 -19.55
C LEU A 26 -2.91 -9.28 -18.84
N GLN A 27 -2.84 -10.58 -18.55
CA GLN A 27 -3.84 -11.25 -17.72
C GLN A 27 -3.84 -10.81 -16.25
N ARG A 28 -2.71 -10.30 -15.74
CA ARG A 28 -2.50 -10.01 -14.31
C ARG A 28 -2.37 -8.51 -14.02
N ASP A 29 -1.72 -7.80 -14.92
CA ASP A 29 -1.40 -6.38 -14.82
C ASP A 29 -2.61 -5.54 -15.22
N LYS A 30 -3.57 -5.48 -14.30
CA LYS A 30 -4.78 -4.68 -14.45
C LYS A 30 -4.43 -3.22 -14.74
N TYR A 31 -3.34 -2.69 -14.15
CA TYR A 31 -2.92 -1.31 -14.36
C TYR A 31 -2.55 -1.05 -15.81
N LEU A 32 -1.71 -1.89 -16.41
CA LEU A 32 -1.36 -1.77 -17.82
C LEU A 32 -2.59 -1.91 -18.73
N VAL A 33 -3.45 -2.89 -18.47
CA VAL A 33 -4.69 -3.06 -19.26
C VAL A 33 -5.63 -1.85 -19.09
N LEU A 34 -5.63 -1.17 -17.94
CA LEU A 34 -6.43 0.03 -17.69
C LEU A 34 -5.91 1.28 -18.41
N LEU A 35 -4.65 1.29 -18.83
CA LEU A 35 -4.09 2.37 -19.65
C LEU A 35 -4.37 2.19 -21.15
N MET A 36 -4.85 1.01 -21.55
CA MET A 36 -5.17 0.71 -22.95
C MET A 36 -6.48 1.39 -23.38
N ASP A 37 -6.47 1.97 -24.58
CA ASP A 37 -7.70 2.31 -25.28
C ASP A 37 -8.41 1.06 -25.83
N ASP A 38 -9.57 1.25 -26.48
CA ASP A 38 -10.41 0.15 -26.95
C ASP A 38 -9.68 -0.77 -27.95
N ASP A 39 -8.74 -0.22 -28.70
CA ASP A 39 -7.90 -0.93 -29.68
C ASP A 39 -6.67 -1.60 -29.04
N GLY A 40 -6.48 -1.44 -27.72
CA GLY A 40 -5.40 -2.05 -26.96
C GLY A 40 -4.12 -1.21 -26.89
N TYR A 41 -4.14 0.04 -27.35
CA TYR A 41 -2.96 0.91 -27.37
C TYR A 41 -2.76 1.66 -26.06
N VAL A 42 -1.49 1.78 -25.66
CA VAL A 42 -1.04 2.59 -24.52
C VAL A 42 -0.13 3.70 -25.04
N PRO A 43 -0.32 4.96 -24.60
CA PRO A 43 0.59 6.06 -24.91
C PRO A 43 2.03 5.77 -24.47
N LEU A 44 3.02 6.06 -25.32
CA LEU A 44 4.43 5.76 -25.05
C LEU A 44 5.02 6.57 -23.90
N ASP A 45 4.53 7.79 -23.67
CA ASP A 45 4.87 8.61 -22.50
C ASP A 45 4.47 7.92 -21.19
N GLN A 46 3.31 7.26 -21.16
CA GLN A 46 2.88 6.45 -20.02
C GLN A 46 3.81 5.23 -19.82
N VAL A 47 4.21 4.55 -20.90
CA VAL A 47 5.14 3.43 -20.83
C VAL A 47 6.52 3.88 -20.32
N ALA A 48 7.04 4.99 -20.83
CA ALA A 48 8.30 5.60 -20.38
C ALA A 48 8.25 5.99 -18.89
N ALA A 49 7.07 6.34 -18.38
CA ALA A 49 6.84 6.66 -16.98
C ALA A 49 6.79 5.43 -16.03
N PHE A 50 6.96 4.20 -16.53
CA PHE A 50 7.04 3.02 -15.66
C PHE A 50 8.42 2.92 -15.00
N ASN A 51 8.48 2.47 -13.74
CA ASN A 51 9.73 2.48 -12.95
C ASN A 51 10.90 1.79 -13.66
N LYS A 52 10.70 0.59 -14.23
CA LYS A 52 11.78 -0.10 -14.95
C LYS A 52 12.13 0.57 -16.28
N MET A 53 11.20 1.32 -16.89
CA MET A 53 11.54 2.12 -18.06
C MET A 53 12.37 3.33 -17.67
N LYS A 54 11.98 4.08 -16.63
CA LYS A 54 12.79 5.21 -16.11
C LYS A 54 14.22 4.82 -15.73
N GLU A 55 14.42 3.59 -15.25
CA GLU A 55 15.75 3.04 -14.96
C GLU A 55 16.59 2.80 -16.24
N LEU A 56 15.95 2.56 -17.37
CA LEU A 56 16.59 2.34 -18.67
C LEU A 56 16.70 3.64 -19.48
N THR A 57 15.59 4.34 -19.70
CA THR A 57 15.48 5.62 -20.40
C THR A 57 14.08 6.23 -20.25
N VAL A 58 13.99 7.56 -20.39
CA VAL A 58 12.72 8.29 -20.55
C VAL A 58 12.62 8.97 -21.93
N ASP A 59 13.62 8.76 -22.78
CA ASP A 59 13.69 9.29 -24.13
C ASP A 59 12.73 8.53 -25.06
N LEU A 60 11.69 9.22 -25.54
CA LEU A 60 10.67 8.63 -26.40
C LEU A 60 11.21 8.25 -27.78
N GLU A 61 12.16 9.01 -28.35
CA GLU A 61 12.73 8.69 -29.66
C GLU A 61 13.54 7.39 -29.59
N LEU A 62 14.30 7.21 -28.50
CA LEU A 62 15.05 5.99 -28.26
C LEU A 62 14.12 4.79 -28.05
N ILE A 63 13.04 4.96 -27.29
CA ILE A 63 12.03 3.91 -27.10
C ILE A 63 11.39 3.55 -28.44
N CYS A 64 10.93 4.51 -29.23
CA CYS A 64 10.33 4.28 -30.54
C CYS A 64 11.29 3.50 -31.45
N SER A 65 12.53 3.98 -31.61
CA SER A 65 13.52 3.35 -32.47
C SER A 65 13.84 1.91 -32.06
N ALA A 66 13.93 1.63 -30.75
CA ALA A 66 14.10 0.27 -30.25
C ALA A 66 12.89 -0.61 -30.57
N LEU A 67 11.66 -0.09 -30.44
CA LEU A 67 10.42 -0.84 -30.63
C LEU A 67 10.05 -1.10 -32.10
N ARG A 68 10.51 -0.28 -33.06
CA ARG A 68 10.30 -0.52 -34.51
C ARG A 68 10.76 -1.91 -34.97
N SER A 69 11.75 -2.48 -34.30
CA SER A 69 12.31 -3.81 -34.60
C SER A 69 11.73 -4.92 -33.72
N SER A 70 10.76 -4.63 -32.86
CA SER A 70 10.16 -5.59 -31.95
C SER A 70 9.07 -6.42 -32.65
N ALA A 71 9.14 -7.75 -32.55
CA ALA A 71 8.07 -8.63 -33.01
C ALA A 71 6.92 -8.78 -32.00
N ALA A 72 7.12 -8.29 -30.76
CA ALA A 72 6.15 -8.47 -29.67
C ALA A 72 5.11 -7.35 -29.57
N VAL A 73 5.42 -6.18 -30.12
CA VAL A 73 4.58 -4.98 -30.04
C VAL A 73 4.54 -4.26 -31.37
N GLU A 74 3.51 -3.48 -31.59
CA GLU A 74 3.36 -2.61 -32.76
C GLU A 74 3.06 -1.17 -32.32
N LEU A 75 3.59 -0.22 -33.08
CA LEU A 75 3.40 1.21 -32.86
C LEU A 75 2.26 1.74 -33.74
N THR A 76 1.61 2.82 -33.31
CA THR A 76 0.71 3.60 -34.19
C THR A 76 1.49 4.25 -35.33
N ALA A 77 0.81 4.68 -36.39
CA ALA A 77 1.44 5.30 -37.56
C ALA A 77 2.20 6.60 -37.24
N ASP A 78 1.75 7.33 -36.21
CA ASP A 78 2.40 8.53 -35.67
C ASP A 78 3.43 8.21 -34.59
N GLU A 79 3.64 6.94 -34.28
CA GLU A 79 4.56 6.43 -33.26
C GLU A 79 4.36 7.02 -31.85
N THR A 80 3.13 7.40 -31.51
CA THR A 80 2.80 7.95 -30.18
C THR A 80 2.30 6.91 -29.19
N LYS A 81 1.80 5.76 -29.68
CA LYS A 81 1.28 4.68 -28.84
C LYS A 81 1.80 3.31 -29.25
N VAL A 82 1.72 2.36 -28.33
CA VAL A 82 2.17 0.97 -28.49
C VAL A 82 1.10 -0.02 -28.02
N ARG A 83 0.94 -1.13 -28.73
CA ARG A 83 0.13 -2.28 -28.27
C ARG A 83 0.83 -3.60 -28.52
N GLN A 84 0.27 -4.68 -27.98
CA GLN A 84 0.72 -6.04 -28.29
C GLN A 84 0.54 -6.32 -29.79
N ALA A 85 1.57 -6.87 -30.44
CA ALA A 85 1.54 -7.17 -31.87
C ALA A 85 0.41 -8.16 -32.20
N GLY A 86 -0.39 -7.85 -33.21
CA GLY A 86 -1.51 -8.68 -33.64
C GLY A 86 -2.73 -8.69 -32.70
N ALA A 87 -2.76 -7.83 -31.68
CA ALA A 87 -3.94 -7.66 -30.84
C ALA A 87 -5.05 -6.92 -31.61
N THR A 88 -6.29 -7.38 -31.45
CA THR A 88 -7.48 -6.80 -32.11
C THR A 88 -8.33 -5.96 -31.16
N GLY A 89 -7.77 -5.56 -30.02
CA GLY A 89 -8.47 -4.79 -29.00
C GLY A 89 -7.89 -4.97 -27.60
N ARG A 90 -8.44 -4.22 -26.65
CA ARG A 90 -8.11 -4.33 -25.23
C ARG A 90 -8.41 -5.73 -24.69
N PRO A 91 -7.47 -6.39 -23.97
CA PRO A 91 -7.73 -7.68 -23.36
C PRO A 91 -8.91 -7.61 -22.38
N ILE A 92 -9.86 -8.53 -22.52
CA ILE A 92 -10.92 -8.72 -21.53
C ILE A 92 -10.27 -9.35 -20.30
N LEU A 93 -10.13 -8.56 -19.25
CA LEU A 93 -9.73 -9.08 -17.95
C LEU A 93 -10.76 -10.13 -17.55
N ALA A 94 -10.29 -11.34 -17.22
CA ALA A 94 -11.18 -12.38 -16.72
C ALA A 94 -12.02 -11.80 -15.56
N PRO A 95 -13.33 -12.08 -15.50
CA PRO A 95 -14.14 -11.64 -14.38
C PRO A 95 -13.43 -12.09 -13.10
N THR A 96 -13.26 -11.14 -12.19
CA THR A 96 -12.63 -11.42 -10.91
C THR A 96 -13.47 -12.49 -10.21
N PRO A 97 -12.84 -13.42 -9.46
CA PRO A 97 -13.59 -14.35 -8.65
C PRO A 97 -14.64 -13.59 -7.84
N PRO A 98 -15.87 -14.11 -7.64
CA PRO A 98 -16.94 -13.38 -6.96
C PRO A 98 -16.50 -12.77 -5.62
N ALA A 99 -15.60 -13.47 -4.91
CA ALA A 99 -15.02 -13.01 -3.64
C ALA A 99 -14.19 -11.72 -3.74
N GLU A 100 -13.59 -11.39 -4.89
CA GLU A 100 -12.86 -10.11 -5.08
C GLU A 100 -13.78 -8.96 -5.51
N ALA A 101 -14.88 -9.25 -6.22
CA ALA A 101 -15.83 -8.23 -6.68
C ALA A 101 -16.63 -7.61 -5.51
N ASP A 102 -16.77 -8.33 -4.40
CA ASP A 102 -17.40 -7.84 -3.17
C ASP A 102 -16.45 -7.08 -2.23
N LEU A 103 -15.15 -7.01 -2.52
CA LEU A 103 -14.20 -6.28 -1.68
C LEU A 103 -14.36 -4.77 -1.90
N PRO A 104 -14.30 -3.95 -0.83
CA PRO A 104 -14.49 -2.51 -0.95
C PRO A 104 -13.36 -1.87 -1.76
N CYS A 105 -13.73 -0.99 -2.68
CA CYS A 105 -12.75 -0.12 -3.32
C CYS A 105 -12.33 1.00 -2.36
N LYS A 106 -11.13 0.92 -1.78
CA LYS A 106 -10.62 1.95 -0.86
C LYS A 106 -10.65 3.38 -1.42
N TYR A 107 -10.41 3.55 -2.73
CA TYR A 107 -10.51 4.86 -3.38
C TYR A 107 -11.96 5.37 -3.39
N TYR A 108 -12.93 4.51 -3.73
CA TYR A 108 -14.34 4.85 -3.68
C TYR A 108 -14.82 5.12 -2.24
N CYS A 109 -14.33 4.35 -1.26
CA CYS A 109 -14.56 4.62 0.17
C CYS A 109 -13.99 5.98 0.59
N ALA A 110 -12.82 6.36 0.06
CA ALA A 110 -12.21 7.69 0.24
C ALA A 110 -12.92 8.82 -0.51
N GLY A 111 -13.95 8.52 -1.30
CA GLY A 111 -14.84 9.50 -1.95
C GLY A 111 -14.82 9.47 -3.47
N TYR A 112 -13.83 8.83 -4.10
CA TYR A 112 -13.76 8.78 -5.55
C TYR A 112 -12.83 7.67 -6.06
N CYS A 113 -13.30 6.93 -7.08
CA CYS A 113 -12.49 5.95 -7.78
C CYS A 113 -12.25 6.38 -9.23
N ARG A 114 -10.99 6.65 -9.57
CA ARG A 114 -10.58 7.05 -10.94
C ARG A 114 -10.83 5.98 -12.01
N TYR A 115 -11.02 4.72 -11.62
CA TYR A 115 -11.21 3.61 -12.55
C TYR A 115 -12.68 3.45 -12.98
N GLY A 116 -13.62 4.09 -12.30
CA GLY A 116 -15.04 4.05 -12.63
C GLY A 116 -15.56 2.63 -12.88
N HIS A 117 -16.20 2.41 -14.03
CA HIS A 117 -16.70 1.11 -14.46
C HIS A 117 -15.61 0.05 -14.69
N SER A 118 -14.37 0.46 -14.89
CA SER A 118 -13.24 -0.46 -15.03
C SER A 118 -12.67 -0.92 -13.68
N CYS A 119 -13.20 -0.42 -12.56
CA CYS A 119 -12.82 -0.91 -11.24
C CYS A 119 -13.43 -2.29 -10.98
N THR A 120 -12.60 -3.26 -10.58
CA THR A 120 -13.07 -4.62 -10.27
C THR A 120 -13.49 -4.79 -8.81
N LEU A 121 -13.50 -3.70 -8.02
CA LEU A 121 -13.85 -3.71 -6.60
C LEU A 121 -15.24 -3.08 -6.41
N SER A 122 -15.85 -3.36 -5.26
CA SER A 122 -17.18 -2.88 -4.93
C SER A 122 -17.23 -1.35 -4.80
N HIS A 123 -18.24 -0.76 -5.44
CA HIS A 123 -18.59 0.66 -5.40
C HIS A 123 -19.96 0.88 -4.74
N LYS A 124 -20.23 0.17 -3.63
CA LYS A 124 -21.46 0.35 -2.85
C LYS A 124 -21.34 1.63 -1.99
N PRO A 125 -22.24 2.64 -2.13
CA PRO A 125 -22.03 3.99 -1.56
C PRO A 125 -21.74 4.05 -0.05
N ARG A 126 -22.37 3.18 0.76
CA ARG A 126 -22.24 3.16 2.23
C ARG A 126 -21.30 2.06 2.76
N GLU A 127 -20.65 1.32 1.87
CA GLU A 127 -19.84 0.17 2.27
C GLU A 127 -18.63 0.57 3.10
N GLY A 128 -17.98 1.70 2.77
CA GLY A 128 -16.88 2.24 3.58
C GLY A 128 -17.27 2.49 5.03
N ALA A 129 -18.44 3.10 5.27
CA ALA A 129 -18.95 3.35 6.61
C ALA A 129 -19.35 2.06 7.35
N ALA A 130 -19.98 1.11 6.63
CA ALA A 130 -20.39 -0.16 7.21
C ALA A 130 -19.19 -1.02 7.64
N ILE A 131 -18.15 -1.07 6.80
CA ILE A 131 -16.92 -1.82 7.07
C ILE A 131 -16.13 -1.16 8.20
N GLU A 132 -16.01 0.17 8.18
CA GLU A 132 -15.40 0.92 9.28
C GLU A 132 -16.08 0.63 10.62
N ALA A 133 -17.41 0.65 10.67
CA ALA A 133 -18.15 0.31 11.89
C ALA A 133 -17.84 -1.12 12.38
N GLN A 134 -17.76 -2.09 11.46
CA GLN A 134 -17.38 -3.47 11.80
C GLN A 134 -15.95 -3.55 12.34
N TRP A 135 -14.99 -2.85 11.72
CA TRP A 135 -13.62 -2.81 12.19
C TRP A 135 -13.52 -2.20 13.58
N LEU A 136 -14.20 -1.07 13.84
CA LEU A 136 -14.16 -0.40 15.14
C LEU A 136 -14.82 -1.23 16.25
N MET A 137 -15.82 -2.06 15.93
CA MET A 137 -16.48 -2.95 16.88
C MET A 137 -15.80 -4.32 17.06
N LYS A 138 -14.74 -4.60 16.29
CA LYS A 138 -14.08 -5.92 16.30
C LYS A 138 -13.39 -6.17 17.63
N SER A 139 -13.95 -7.10 18.42
CA SER A 139 -13.37 -7.57 19.67
C SER A 139 -12.15 -8.46 19.44
N TYR A 140 -11.11 -8.31 20.27
CA TYR A 140 -9.98 -9.22 20.28
C TYR A 140 -10.10 -10.25 21.39
N ARG A 141 -9.59 -11.45 21.08
CA ARG A 141 -9.33 -12.45 22.11
C ARG A 141 -7.95 -12.19 22.70
N THR A 142 -7.92 -12.26 24.02
CA THR A 142 -6.71 -12.25 24.82
C THR A 142 -5.75 -13.35 24.36
N PRO A 143 -4.49 -13.03 24.03
CA PRO A 143 -3.48 -14.06 23.85
C PRO A 143 -3.30 -14.84 25.15
N PRO A 144 -3.17 -16.18 25.11
CA PRO A 144 -3.10 -17.01 26.33
C PRO A 144 -1.78 -16.88 27.09
N ARG A 145 -0.77 -16.21 26.53
CA ARG A 145 0.55 -16.04 27.13
C ARG A 145 0.91 -14.57 27.15
N SER A 146 1.33 -14.07 28.32
CA SER A 146 1.98 -12.77 28.53
C SER A 146 3.29 -12.66 27.74
N PRO A 147 3.82 -11.43 27.54
CA PRO A 147 5.12 -11.26 26.90
C PRO A 147 6.22 -12.00 27.67
N ALA A 148 7.22 -12.52 26.95
CA ALA A 148 8.31 -13.29 27.59
C ALA A 148 9.29 -12.38 28.35
N ILE A 149 9.38 -11.11 27.94
CA ILE A 149 10.16 -10.06 28.61
C ILE A 149 9.34 -8.79 28.74
N ALA A 150 9.68 -7.95 29.71
CA ALA A 150 9.11 -6.61 29.83
C ALA A 150 9.43 -5.77 28.58
N GLN A 151 8.41 -5.07 28.08
CA GLN A 151 8.55 -4.22 26.90
C GLN A 151 8.90 -2.78 27.31
N PRO A 152 9.64 -2.03 26.47
CA PRO A 152 10.07 -0.66 26.79
C PRO A 152 8.91 0.34 26.85
N PHE A 153 7.77 0.04 26.24
CA PHE A 153 6.58 0.89 26.25
C PHE A 153 5.37 0.14 26.82
N PRO A 154 4.56 0.75 27.71
CA PRO A 154 3.27 0.19 28.13
C PRO A 154 2.26 0.07 26.97
N LEU A 155 2.36 0.95 25.97
CA LEU A 155 1.39 1.07 24.89
C LEU A 155 2.07 1.22 23.52
N TYR A 156 1.57 0.48 22.54
CA TYR A 156 2.00 0.53 21.15
C TYR A 156 0.84 0.89 20.22
N PHE A 157 1.07 1.79 19.27
CA PHE A 157 0.09 2.17 18.25
C PHE A 157 0.51 1.60 16.88
N VAL A 158 -0.11 0.50 16.46
CA VAL A 158 0.18 -0.16 15.18
C VAL A 158 -0.51 0.59 14.05
N LEU A 159 0.26 1.03 13.05
CA LEU A 159 -0.15 1.89 11.94
C LEU A 159 0.32 1.29 10.61
N ASP A 160 -0.54 1.31 9.59
CA ASP A 160 -0.21 0.96 8.20
C ASP A 160 -1.09 1.78 7.25
N LEU A 161 -0.51 2.76 6.55
CA LEU A 161 -1.27 3.70 5.73
C LEU A 161 -1.58 3.11 4.36
N GLU A 162 -2.74 3.48 3.82
CA GLU A 162 -3.02 3.28 2.40
C GLU A 162 -3.03 4.60 1.63
N GLY A 163 -2.56 4.54 0.38
CA GLY A 163 -2.55 5.68 -0.55
C GLY A 163 -1.14 6.20 -0.82
N LYS A 164 -0.66 5.98 -2.05
CA LYS A 164 0.72 6.30 -2.45
C LYS A 164 0.96 7.79 -2.69
N GLU A 165 0.00 8.46 -3.34
CA GLU A 165 0.14 9.87 -3.70
C GLU A 165 -0.36 10.77 -2.56
N GLU A 166 -1.56 10.46 -2.07
CA GLU A 166 -2.14 11.02 -0.87
C GLU A 166 -2.67 9.88 0.00
N ILE A 167 -2.67 10.09 1.31
CA ILE A 167 -3.25 9.14 2.27
C ILE A 167 -4.76 9.07 2.01
N ILE A 168 -5.29 7.85 1.87
CA ILE A 168 -6.71 7.58 1.66
C ILE A 168 -7.34 6.72 2.77
N GLU A 169 -6.51 6.06 3.59
CA GLU A 169 -6.93 5.28 4.75
C GLU A 169 -5.93 5.51 5.88
N LEU A 170 -6.44 5.78 7.08
CA LEU A 170 -5.67 6.00 8.30
C LEU A 170 -6.13 5.04 9.41
N PRO A 171 -5.63 3.79 9.41
CA PRO A 171 -5.94 2.78 10.43
C PRO A 171 -4.91 2.81 11.56
N VAL A 172 -5.36 2.73 12.82
CA VAL A 172 -4.48 2.55 13.97
C VAL A 172 -5.09 1.58 14.98
N LEU A 173 -4.26 0.71 15.53
CA LEU A 173 -4.62 -0.24 16.58
C LEU A 173 -3.77 0.00 17.83
N ALA A 174 -4.42 0.12 18.99
CA ALA A 174 -3.75 0.29 20.28
C ALA A 174 -3.53 -1.08 20.95
N LEU A 175 -2.26 -1.43 21.17
CA LEU A 175 -1.81 -2.69 21.74
C LEU A 175 -1.12 -2.43 23.09
N ARG A 176 -1.73 -2.90 24.18
CA ARG A 176 -1.14 -2.83 25.52
C ARG A 176 -0.12 -3.94 25.70
N SER A 177 1.08 -3.61 26.16
CA SER A 177 2.18 -4.58 26.18
C SER A 177 2.13 -5.57 27.33
N ALA A 178 1.59 -5.18 28.49
CA ALA A 178 1.54 -6.02 29.70
C ALA A 178 0.79 -7.35 29.50
N ASP A 179 -0.29 -7.32 28.71
CA ASP A 179 -1.17 -8.47 28.46
C ASP A 179 -1.41 -8.72 26.96
N MET A 180 -0.76 -7.94 26.09
CA MET A 180 -0.87 -8.03 24.62
C MET A 180 -2.31 -7.94 24.12
N GLN A 181 -3.15 -7.20 24.83
CA GLN A 181 -4.51 -6.90 24.40
C GLN A 181 -4.53 -5.77 23.41
N VAL A 182 -5.37 -5.93 22.40
CA VAL A 182 -5.84 -4.79 21.63
C VAL A 182 -6.94 -4.11 22.44
N ILE A 183 -6.67 -2.88 22.86
CA ILE A 183 -7.53 -2.12 23.77
C ILE A 183 -8.32 -1.02 23.05
N GLY A 184 -7.98 -0.72 21.80
CA GLY A 184 -8.62 0.32 21.03
C GLY A 184 -8.30 0.22 19.55
N ARG A 185 -9.22 0.73 18.74
CA ARG A 185 -9.09 0.83 17.29
C ARG A 185 -9.50 2.23 16.87
N PHE A 186 -8.73 2.82 15.97
CA PHE A 186 -9.01 4.07 15.30
C PHE A 186 -8.96 3.82 13.80
N HIS A 187 -9.85 4.46 13.07
CA HIS A 187 -9.85 4.39 11.62
C HIS A 187 -10.46 5.68 11.07
N ARG A 188 -9.92 6.18 9.97
CA ARG A 188 -10.59 7.15 9.10
C ARG A 188 -10.31 6.84 7.65
N TRP A 189 -11.36 6.87 6.83
CA TRP A 189 -11.18 7.14 5.40
C TRP A 189 -10.73 8.59 5.23
N VAL A 190 -9.70 8.81 4.42
CA VAL A 190 -9.15 10.15 4.20
C VAL A 190 -9.48 10.59 2.78
N ARG A 191 -10.14 11.74 2.64
CA ARG A 191 -10.46 12.30 1.33
C ARG A 191 -9.23 13.03 0.78
N PRO A 192 -8.63 12.55 -0.32
CA PRO A 192 -7.50 13.23 -0.95
C PRO A 192 -7.98 14.49 -1.66
N VAL A 193 -7.10 15.47 -1.80
CA VAL A 193 -7.42 16.78 -2.38
C VAL A 193 -7.03 16.83 -3.86
N HIS A 194 -5.86 16.30 -4.21
CA HIS A 194 -5.23 16.47 -5.53
C HIS A 194 -5.25 15.21 -6.40
N LEU A 195 -5.43 14.03 -5.80
CA LEU A 195 -5.37 12.74 -6.51
C LEU A 195 -6.45 12.58 -7.59
N PHE A 196 -7.55 13.32 -7.48
CA PHE A 196 -8.78 13.12 -8.26
C PHE A 196 -9.17 14.30 -9.15
N GLU A 197 -8.31 15.31 -9.25
CA GLU A 197 -8.50 16.41 -10.20
C GLU A 197 -8.45 15.82 -11.65
N ASP A 198 -9.43 16.21 -12.49
CA ASP A 198 -9.44 16.00 -13.95
C ASP A 198 -9.56 14.58 -14.55
N VAL A 199 -10.08 13.57 -13.84
CA VAL A 199 -10.28 12.24 -14.46
C VAL A 199 -11.70 12.05 -15.01
N LYS A 200 -11.86 12.08 -16.34
CA LYS A 200 -13.13 11.71 -17.00
C LYS A 200 -13.45 10.22 -16.79
N GLY A 201 -14.71 9.91 -16.46
CA GLY A 201 -15.19 8.53 -16.34
C GLY A 201 -14.97 7.85 -14.99
N GLY A 202 -14.49 8.57 -13.97
CA GLY A 202 -14.41 8.03 -12.60
C GLY A 202 -15.76 8.01 -11.88
N HIS A 203 -15.82 7.27 -10.78
CA HIS A 203 -17.01 7.14 -9.94
C HIS A 203 -16.85 7.95 -8.66
N HIS A 204 -17.75 8.92 -8.45
CA HIS A 204 -17.85 9.67 -7.20
C HIS A 204 -18.69 8.90 -6.16
N ASN A 205 -18.22 8.88 -4.93
CA ASN A 205 -19.01 8.44 -3.78
C ASN A 205 -19.42 9.67 -2.96
N LEU A 206 -20.55 10.28 -3.31
CA LEU A 206 -21.12 11.40 -2.56
C LEU A 206 -21.61 11.02 -1.16
N GLN A 207 -21.70 9.71 -0.85
CA GLN A 207 -22.07 9.18 0.46
C GLN A 207 -20.86 8.70 1.27
N SER A 208 -19.64 8.93 0.78
CA SER A 208 -18.42 8.61 1.52
C SER A 208 -18.34 9.44 2.79
N ASN A 209 -18.04 8.77 3.90
CA ASN A 209 -17.76 9.39 5.20
C ASN A 209 -16.29 9.77 5.38
N ALA A 210 -15.49 9.74 4.31
CA ALA A 210 -14.11 10.19 4.36
C ALA A 210 -14.02 11.65 4.81
N ILE A 211 -12.94 11.98 5.52
CA ILE A 211 -12.68 13.34 6.01
C ILE A 211 -11.33 13.84 5.47
N PRO A 212 -11.13 15.16 5.34
CA PRO A 212 -9.84 15.71 4.94
C PRO A 212 -8.73 15.30 5.92
N PHE A 213 -7.49 15.14 5.42
CA PHE A 213 -6.35 14.77 6.26
C PHE A 213 -6.10 15.76 7.42
N VAL A 214 -6.37 17.05 7.19
CA VAL A 214 -6.29 18.11 8.21
C VAL A 214 -7.23 17.91 9.40
N GLN A 215 -8.25 17.06 9.26
CA GLN A 215 -9.14 16.65 10.36
C GLN A 215 -8.74 15.26 10.90
N ALA A 216 -8.42 14.33 10.01
CA ALA A 216 -8.09 12.95 10.39
C ALA A 216 -6.87 12.85 11.32
N LEU A 217 -5.81 13.61 11.05
CA LEU A 217 -4.58 13.54 11.85
C LEU A 217 -4.77 14.10 13.28
N PRO A 218 -5.37 15.28 13.49
CA PRO A 218 -5.73 15.73 14.84
C PRO A 218 -6.65 14.75 15.59
N GLU A 219 -7.68 14.19 14.93
CA GLU A 219 -8.54 13.19 15.57
C GLU A 219 -7.76 11.94 16.03
N LEU A 220 -6.76 11.51 15.25
CA LEU A 220 -5.87 10.42 15.66
C LEU A 220 -5.04 10.81 16.89
N MET A 221 -4.47 12.03 16.93
CA MET A 221 -3.66 12.48 18.06
C MET A 221 -4.49 12.62 19.34
N ASP A 222 -5.71 13.16 19.26
CA ASP A 222 -6.64 13.23 20.40
C ASP A 222 -7.00 11.84 20.91
N TRP A 223 -7.19 10.87 20.00
CA TRP A 223 -7.44 9.49 20.37
C TRP A 223 -6.21 8.82 21.03
N VAL A 224 -5.00 9.08 20.53
CA VAL A 224 -3.74 8.61 21.13
C VAL A 224 -3.59 9.13 22.55
N LEU A 225 -3.79 10.43 22.78
CA LEU A 225 -3.69 11.04 24.11
C LEU A 225 -4.65 10.38 25.11
N LYS A 226 -5.91 10.15 24.71
CA LYS A 226 -6.91 9.44 25.53
C LYS A 226 -6.48 8.01 25.86
N MET A 227 -5.87 7.30 24.92
CA MET A 227 -5.35 5.95 25.15
C MET A 227 -4.18 5.97 26.14
N GLU A 228 -3.26 6.92 26.01
CA GLU A 228 -2.13 7.09 26.94
C GLU A 228 -2.59 7.46 28.36
N GLU A 229 -3.58 8.33 28.51
CA GLU A 229 -4.19 8.64 29.82
C GLU A 229 -4.76 7.40 30.50
N SER A 230 -5.31 6.47 29.72
CA SER A 230 -5.95 5.25 30.25
C SER A 230 -4.98 4.11 30.57
N CYS A 231 -3.87 4.00 29.83
CA CYS A 231 -3.00 2.81 29.84
C CYS A 231 -1.52 3.10 30.11
N GLY A 232 -1.13 4.37 30.20
CA GLY A 232 0.21 4.82 30.55
C GLY A 232 1.03 5.33 29.37
N HIS A 233 2.06 6.12 29.74
CA HIS A 233 3.07 6.69 28.85
C HIS A 233 4.49 6.23 29.30
N PRO A 234 5.53 6.35 28.45
CA PRO A 234 5.51 6.76 27.05
C PRO A 234 4.89 5.68 26.15
N SER A 235 4.35 6.06 25.00
CA SER A 235 3.93 5.12 23.95
C SER A 235 4.88 5.13 22.75
N ALA A 236 4.69 4.20 21.82
CA ALA A 236 5.38 4.21 20.54
C ALA A 236 4.50 3.76 19.38
N PHE A 237 4.62 4.43 18.23
CA PHE A 237 4.04 3.91 16.98
C PHE A 237 4.85 2.73 16.45
N VAL A 238 4.15 1.76 15.85
CA VAL A 238 4.72 0.55 15.25
C VAL A 238 4.24 0.45 13.80
N THR A 239 5.16 0.27 12.85
CA THR A 239 4.86 0.17 11.42
C THR A 239 5.56 -1.04 10.78
N CYS A 240 5.13 -1.44 9.58
CA CYS A 240 5.78 -2.50 8.80
C CYS A 240 6.75 -1.95 7.73
N GLY A 241 7.68 -1.11 8.18
CA GLY A 241 8.64 -0.41 7.34
C GLY A 241 8.72 1.06 7.70
N ASN A 242 9.60 1.79 7.03
CA ASN A 242 9.78 3.21 7.32
C ASN A 242 8.84 4.11 6.51
N TRP A 243 8.17 3.60 5.49
CA TRP A 243 7.47 4.44 4.51
C TRP A 243 6.37 5.30 5.14
N ASP A 244 5.53 4.73 6.02
CA ASP A 244 4.38 5.41 6.62
C ASP A 244 4.80 6.68 7.38
N ILE A 245 5.65 6.53 8.40
CA ILE A 245 6.04 7.63 9.28
C ILE A 245 7.21 8.45 8.72
N LYS A 246 8.22 7.81 8.11
CA LYS A 246 9.39 8.55 7.60
C LYS A 246 9.06 9.37 6.36
N SER A 247 8.14 8.89 5.52
CA SER A 247 7.92 9.45 4.18
C SER A 247 6.51 9.96 3.98
N GLN A 248 5.49 9.13 4.23
CA GLN A 248 4.14 9.43 3.79
C GLN A 248 3.44 10.47 4.67
N ILE A 249 3.49 10.36 6.01
CA ILE A 249 2.90 11.37 6.89
C ILE A 249 3.57 12.74 6.70
N PRO A 250 4.91 12.90 6.74
CA PRO A 250 5.54 14.20 6.52
C PRO A 250 5.20 14.81 5.16
N ARG A 251 5.14 13.98 4.10
CA ARG A 251 4.68 14.42 2.77
C ARG A 251 3.24 14.93 2.83
N GLN A 252 2.32 14.19 3.45
CA GLN A 252 0.92 14.58 3.53
C GLN A 252 0.71 15.81 4.42
N CYS A 253 1.45 15.95 5.53
CA CYS A 253 1.48 17.16 6.37
C CYS A 253 1.89 18.38 5.55
N LYS A 254 2.96 18.28 4.74
CA LYS A 254 3.40 19.35 3.84
C LYS A 254 2.34 19.70 2.78
N LEU A 255 1.73 18.70 2.15
CA LEU A 255 0.64 18.92 1.18
C LEU A 255 -0.56 19.62 1.84
N SER A 256 -0.89 19.22 3.06
CA SER A 256 -2.04 19.71 3.80
C SER A 256 -1.76 20.99 4.60
N LYS A 257 -0.51 21.48 4.58
CA LYS A 257 -0.04 22.67 5.31
C LYS A 257 -0.31 22.61 6.82
N ILE A 258 -0.07 21.45 7.42
CA ILE A 258 -0.16 21.24 8.87
C ILE A 258 1.18 20.73 9.42
N ASP A 259 1.42 20.99 10.70
CA ASP A 259 2.63 20.53 11.37
C ASP A 259 2.61 19.02 11.62
N LEU A 260 3.79 18.41 11.67
CA LEU A 260 3.94 17.01 12.03
C LEU A 260 3.87 16.86 13.55
N PRO A 261 2.95 16.04 14.10
CA PRO A 261 2.89 15.79 15.54
C PRO A 261 4.17 15.18 16.09
N SER A 262 4.62 15.65 17.26
CA SER A 262 5.87 15.20 17.91
C SER A 262 5.89 13.69 18.19
N ALA A 263 4.72 13.10 18.46
CA ALA A 263 4.56 11.66 18.67
C ALA A 263 5.02 10.80 17.47
N LEU A 264 5.11 11.38 16.26
CA LEU A 264 5.49 10.70 15.02
C LEU A 264 6.95 10.94 14.62
N TYR A 265 7.76 11.57 15.48
CA TYR A 265 9.20 11.74 15.21
C TYR A 265 10.03 10.48 15.47
N GLN A 266 9.45 9.47 16.12
CA GLN A 266 10.10 8.20 16.39
C GLN A 266 9.11 7.04 16.26
N TRP A 267 9.59 5.88 15.82
CA TRP A 267 8.75 4.71 15.64
C TRP A 267 9.55 3.41 15.76
N VAL A 268 8.82 2.32 15.94
CA VAL A 268 9.31 0.95 15.85
C VAL A 268 8.99 0.41 14.45
N ASN A 269 10.01 0.15 13.64
CA ASN A 269 9.84 -0.62 12.40
C ASN A 269 9.92 -2.11 12.75
N LEU A 270 8.78 -2.80 12.71
CA LEU A 270 8.65 -4.17 13.19
C LEU A 270 9.51 -5.16 12.39
N LYS A 271 9.81 -4.87 11.12
CA LYS A 271 10.67 -5.72 10.29
C LYS A 271 12.13 -5.67 10.74
N ASP A 272 12.57 -4.54 11.26
CA ASP A 272 13.94 -4.39 11.77
C ASP A 272 14.07 -5.20 13.05
N ILE A 273 13.10 -5.06 13.98
CA ILE A 273 13.00 -5.91 15.19
C ILE A 273 12.98 -7.39 14.82
N PHE A 274 12.17 -7.79 13.83
CA PHE A 274 12.11 -9.18 13.39
C PHE A 274 13.48 -9.69 12.90
N ASN A 275 14.14 -8.92 12.03
CA ASN A 275 15.40 -9.30 11.42
C ASN A 275 16.56 -9.33 12.42
N GLU A 276 16.58 -8.39 13.37
CA GLU A 276 17.55 -8.35 14.47
C GLU A 276 17.38 -9.55 15.39
N PHE A 277 16.14 -9.85 15.81
CA PHE A 277 15.85 -10.89 16.78
C PHE A 277 16.07 -12.31 16.21
N HIS A 278 15.59 -12.58 14.99
CA HIS A 278 15.68 -13.90 14.39
C HIS A 278 16.95 -14.15 13.56
N GLN A 279 17.66 -13.09 13.16
CA GLN A 279 18.85 -13.14 12.30
C GLN A 279 18.71 -14.13 11.11
N PRO A 280 17.62 -14.05 10.31
CA PRO A 280 17.40 -15.01 9.25
C PRO A 280 18.44 -14.86 8.14
N ARG A 281 18.84 -15.98 7.51
CA ARG A 281 19.75 -15.95 6.33
C ARG A 281 19.32 -14.98 5.22
N LYS A 282 18.01 -14.78 5.06
CA LYS A 282 17.43 -13.78 4.15
C LYS A 282 16.47 -12.89 4.95
N PRO A 283 16.73 -11.58 5.05
CA PRO A 283 15.86 -10.64 5.76
C PRO A 283 14.44 -10.61 5.21
N VAL A 284 13.45 -10.43 6.08
CA VAL A 284 12.07 -10.15 5.67
C VAL A 284 11.96 -8.72 5.13
N ARG A 285 11.11 -8.53 4.11
CA ARG A 285 10.90 -7.23 3.45
C ARG A 285 9.53 -6.60 3.72
N GLY A 286 8.59 -7.37 4.27
CA GLY A 286 7.19 -6.97 4.44
C GLY A 286 6.44 -7.87 5.41
N MET A 287 5.21 -7.50 5.73
CA MET A 287 4.31 -8.20 6.65
C MET A 287 4.11 -9.65 6.25
N LYS A 288 3.81 -9.93 4.97
CA LYS A 288 3.67 -11.31 4.46
C LYS A 288 4.91 -12.17 4.72
N GLY A 289 6.09 -11.58 4.63
CA GLY A 289 7.35 -12.26 4.95
C GLY A 289 7.46 -12.61 6.43
N MET A 290 7.07 -11.68 7.32
CA MET A 290 7.01 -11.95 8.77
C MET A 290 5.98 -13.03 9.10
N LEU A 291 4.74 -12.91 8.61
CA LEU A 291 3.67 -13.89 8.81
C LEU A 291 4.12 -15.30 8.42
N GLY A 292 4.71 -15.46 7.23
CA GLY A 292 5.19 -16.75 6.75
C GLY A 292 6.29 -17.36 7.64
N ARG A 293 7.24 -16.54 8.13
CA ARG A 293 8.30 -17.01 9.03
C ARG A 293 7.80 -17.33 10.43
N LEU A 294 6.78 -16.60 10.91
CA LEU A 294 6.14 -16.81 12.21
C LEU A 294 5.07 -17.90 12.19
N GLN A 295 4.81 -18.50 11.02
CA GLN A 295 3.74 -19.50 10.79
C GLN A 295 2.36 -18.96 11.16
N LEU A 296 2.12 -17.69 10.86
CA LEU A 296 0.84 -17.01 11.07
C LEU A 296 0.10 -16.92 9.74
N LYS A 297 -1.22 -17.12 9.79
CA LYS A 297 -2.09 -16.91 8.63
C LYS A 297 -2.38 -15.42 8.47
N LEU A 298 -2.40 -14.97 7.21
CA LEU A 298 -2.95 -13.66 6.85
C LEU A 298 -4.48 -13.73 6.98
N ASP A 299 -5.05 -12.87 7.82
CA ASP A 299 -6.51 -12.70 7.89
C ASP A 299 -6.92 -11.41 7.19
N GLY A 300 -8.09 -11.41 6.58
CA GLY A 300 -8.58 -10.26 5.83
C GLY A 300 -7.90 -10.08 4.47
N MET A 301 -7.99 -8.88 3.91
CA MET A 301 -7.44 -8.51 2.61
C MET A 301 -6.14 -7.73 2.79
N HIS A 302 -5.09 -8.16 2.11
CA HIS A 302 -3.87 -7.37 2.04
C HIS A 302 -4.10 -6.09 1.22
N HIS A 303 -3.62 -4.96 1.71
CA HIS A 303 -3.86 -3.60 1.20
C HIS A 303 -5.22 -2.98 1.54
N LEU A 304 -5.90 -3.52 2.55
CA LEU A 304 -6.88 -2.80 3.37
C LEU A 304 -6.23 -2.52 4.71
N GLY A 305 -6.12 -1.24 5.05
CA GLY A 305 -5.30 -0.77 6.14
C GLY A 305 -5.65 -1.38 7.50
N MET A 306 -6.95 -1.50 7.84
CA MET A 306 -7.36 -2.15 9.10
C MET A 306 -7.01 -3.65 9.17
N ASP A 307 -7.03 -4.35 8.04
CA ASP A 307 -6.65 -5.77 8.01
C ASP A 307 -5.12 -5.92 8.10
N ASP A 308 -4.36 -5.00 7.51
CA ASP A 308 -2.90 -5.01 7.61
C ASP A 308 -2.42 -4.66 9.04
N VAL A 309 -2.99 -3.66 9.72
CA VAL A 309 -2.63 -3.39 11.13
C VAL A 309 -2.97 -4.56 12.05
N ASP A 310 -4.04 -5.32 11.78
CA ASP A 310 -4.36 -6.54 12.53
C ASP A 310 -3.26 -7.60 12.39
N ASN A 311 -2.78 -7.80 11.17
CA ASN A 311 -1.75 -8.79 10.87
C ASN A 311 -0.36 -8.34 11.36
N ILE A 312 -0.04 -7.04 11.30
CA ILE A 312 1.16 -6.47 11.90
C ILE A 312 1.12 -6.63 13.43
N ALA A 313 -0.02 -6.36 14.07
CA ALA A 313 -0.21 -6.58 15.50
C ALA A 313 0.00 -8.05 15.89
N LYS A 314 -0.48 -9.03 15.10
CA LYS A 314 -0.18 -10.45 15.34
C LYS A 314 1.31 -10.75 15.30
N CYS A 315 2.03 -10.16 14.35
CA CYS A 315 3.49 -10.31 14.26
C CYS A 315 4.16 -9.72 15.50
N ALA A 316 3.74 -8.54 15.93
CA ALA A 316 4.27 -7.87 17.13
C ALA A 316 4.03 -8.70 18.39
N ILE A 317 2.79 -9.18 18.61
CA ILE A 317 2.44 -10.06 19.72
C ILE A 317 3.29 -11.32 19.73
N LYS A 318 3.43 -11.98 18.57
CA LYS A 318 4.22 -13.21 18.46
C LYS A 318 5.70 -12.95 18.77
N LEU A 319 6.26 -11.83 18.33
CA LEU A 319 7.63 -11.41 18.63
C LEU A 319 7.82 -11.16 20.13
N MET A 320 6.91 -10.44 20.78
CA MET A 320 6.94 -10.20 22.23
C MET A 320 6.83 -11.52 23.04
N GLN A 321 5.98 -12.45 22.60
CA GLN A 321 5.88 -13.79 23.18
C GLN A 321 7.15 -14.64 23.01
N GLN A 322 7.95 -14.36 21.98
CA GLN A 322 9.24 -15.03 21.76
C GLN A 322 10.39 -14.37 22.52
N GLY A 323 10.17 -13.19 23.11
CA GLY A 323 11.18 -12.45 23.88
C GLY A 323 11.85 -11.31 23.11
N ALA A 324 11.32 -10.89 21.97
CA ALA A 324 11.79 -9.68 21.31
C ALA A 324 11.37 -8.43 22.10
N SER A 325 12.26 -7.42 22.15
CA SER A 325 11.99 -6.11 22.72
C SER A 325 11.67 -5.12 21.61
N LEU A 326 10.44 -4.61 21.56
CA LEU A 326 9.99 -3.64 20.56
C LEU A 326 10.47 -2.23 20.93
N HIS A 327 11.75 -1.96 20.65
CA HIS A 327 12.40 -0.68 20.89
C HIS A 327 12.35 0.23 19.65
N ILE A 328 12.62 1.52 19.82
CA ILE A 328 12.63 2.50 18.72
C ILE A 328 13.75 2.15 17.73
N THR A 329 13.39 1.99 16.46
CA THR A 329 14.34 1.71 15.36
C THR A 329 14.41 2.82 14.32
N GLY A 330 13.43 3.73 14.31
CA GLY A 330 13.37 4.85 13.38
C GLY A 330 13.17 6.19 14.08
N LYS A 331 13.84 7.22 13.59
CA LYS A 331 13.71 8.62 14.02
C LYS A 331 13.77 9.57 12.82
N LEU A 332 13.01 10.65 12.87
CA LEU A 332 13.16 11.80 11.98
C LEU A 332 14.22 12.75 12.54
N ALA A 333 14.95 13.44 11.65
CA ALA A 333 15.77 14.57 12.07
C ALA A 333 14.85 15.71 12.53
N GLN A 334 15.19 16.33 13.67
CA GLN A 334 14.48 17.50 14.20
C GLN A 334 14.89 18.77 13.48
#